data_AF-A0A2P8ERW2-F1
#
_entry.id   AF-A0A2P8ERW2-F1
#
_cell.length_a   1.000
_cell.length_b   1.000
_cell.length_c   1.000
_cell.angle_alpha   90.00
_cell.angle_beta   90.00
_cell.angle_gamma   90.00
#
_symmetry.space_group_name_H-M   'P 1'
#
loop_
_entity.id
_entity.type
_entity.pdbx_description
1 polymer ?
#
loop_
_entity_poly.entity_id
_entity_poly.type
_entity_poly.pdbx_seq_one_letter_code
_entity_poly.pdbx_strand_id
1 'polypeptide(L)' 'MSNYSEDKTLQQWQSYCDEVATLAQEVFGLTLIDLADKRQLRTGLEDGESPRELVERLGVKYDLIRLDTHFW' A
#
# COMPACT_ATOMS: atom_id res chain seq x y z
N MET A 1 -6.16 -8.25 31.19
CA MET A 1 -6.50 -6.98 30.51
C MET A 1 -5.31 -6.54 29.67
N SER A 2 -5.18 -7.01 28.41
CA SER A 2 -4.16 -6.52 27.48
C SER A 2 -4.55 -6.71 26.01
N ASN A 3 -5.80 -6.40 25.61
CA ASN A 3 -6.21 -6.42 24.19
C ASN A 3 -5.88 -5.11 23.44
N TYR A 4 -5.37 -4.08 24.12
CA TYR A 4 -5.24 -2.74 23.56
C TYR A 4 -4.07 -2.57 22.56
N SER A 5 -3.10 -3.50 22.55
CA SER A 5 -1.91 -3.42 21.67
C SER A 5 -2.12 -4.09 20.32
N GLU A 6 -2.91 -5.17 20.26
CA GLU A 6 -3.26 -5.84 19.00
C GLU A 6 -4.21 -4.99 18.17
N ASP A 7 -5.15 -4.29 18.82
CA ASP A 7 -6.14 -3.42 18.17
C ASP A 7 -5.48 -2.26 17.40
N LYS A 8 -4.49 -1.59 18.01
CA LYS A 8 -3.73 -0.52 17.35
C LYS A 8 -2.93 -1.00 16.14
N THR A 9 -2.35 -2.19 16.25
CA THR A 9 -1.55 -2.79 15.18
C THR A 9 -2.43 -3.19 14.00
N LEU A 10 -3.63 -3.73 14.28
CA LEU A 10 -4.63 -4.05 13.26
C LEU A 10 -5.18 -2.79 12.57
N GLN A 11 -5.45 -1.73 13.33
CA GLN A 11 -5.92 -0.46 12.78
C GLN A 11 -4.86 0.19 11.89
N GLN A 12 -3.59 0.23 12.33
CA GLN A 12 -2.49 0.73 11.50
C GLN A 12 -2.30 -0.09 10.23
N TRP A 13 -2.41 -1.42 10.34
CA TRP A 13 -2.34 -2.31 9.18
C TRP A 13 -3.47 -2.05 8.17
N GLN A 14 -4.70 -1.88 8.64
CA GLN A 14 -5.85 -1.57 7.77
C GLN A 14 -5.68 -0.21 7.09
N SER A 15 -5.35 0.85 7.84
CA SER A 15 -5.09 2.16 7.24
C SER A 15 -3.97 2.12 6.21
N TYR A 16 -2.88 1.40 6.50
CA TYR A 16 -1.79 1.22 5.55
C TYR A 16 -2.25 0.55 4.26
N CYS A 17 -3.04 -0.53 4.36
CA CYS A 17 -3.57 -1.23 3.20
C CYS A 17 -4.52 -0.35 2.38
N ASP A 18 -5.40 0.41 3.03
CA ASP A 18 -6.36 1.31 2.37
C ASP A 18 -5.65 2.46 1.64
N GLU A 19 -4.61 3.04 2.23
CA GLU A 19 -3.79 4.07 1.58
C GLU A 19 -3.04 3.51 0.37
N VAL A 20 -2.40 2.35 0.51
CA VAL A 20 -1.72 1.69 -0.62
C VAL A 20 -2.72 1.35 -1.74
N ALA A 21 -3.92 0.87 -1.39
CA ALA A 21 -4.96 0.55 -2.36
C ALA A 21 -5.42 1.80 -3.12
N THR A 22 -5.64 2.91 -2.41
CA THR A 22 -6.05 4.18 -3.00
C THR A 22 -4.97 4.69 -3.96
N LEU A 23 -3.72 4.73 -3.51
CA LEU A 23 -2.59 5.15 -4.34
C LEU A 23 -2.36 4.24 -5.55
N ALA A 24 -2.50 2.92 -5.38
CA ALA A 24 -2.42 1.96 -6.49
C ALA A 24 -3.49 2.24 -7.55
N GLN A 25 -4.71 2.53 -7.11
CA GLN A 25 -5.84 2.81 -7.97
C GLN A 25 -5.68 4.16 -8.70
N GLU A 26 -5.18 5.19 -8.01
CA GLU A 26 -4.95 6.51 -8.59
C GLU A 26 -3.76 6.54 -9.55
N VAL A 27 -2.65 5.89 -9.18
CA VAL A 27 -1.39 5.93 -9.94
C VAL A 27 -1.39 4.93 -11.08
N PHE A 28 -1.97 3.74 -10.91
CA PHE A 28 -1.89 2.65 -11.89
C PHE A 28 -3.25 2.14 -12.37
N GLY A 29 -4.36 2.58 -11.75
CA GLY A 29 -5.68 2.04 -12.07
C GLY A 29 -5.90 0.63 -11.53
N LEU A 30 -5.04 0.16 -10.63
CA LEU A 30 -5.03 -1.21 -10.13
C LEU A 30 -5.56 -1.29 -8.71
N THR A 31 -6.21 -2.41 -8.39
CA THR A 31 -6.61 -2.68 -7.01
C THR A 31 -5.44 -3.26 -6.22
N LEU A 32 -5.50 -3.17 -4.89
CA LEU A 32 -4.48 -3.74 -4.00
C LEU A 32 -4.24 -5.24 -4.26
N ILE A 33 -5.28 -5.96 -4.66
CA ILE A 33 -5.23 -7.40 -4.99
C ILE A 33 -4.39 -7.64 -6.25
N ASP A 34 -4.45 -6.72 -7.21
CA ASP A 34 -3.68 -6.81 -8.46
C ASP A 34 -2.23 -6.34 -8.26
N LEU A 35 -2.00 -5.41 -7.33
CA LEU A 35 -0.71 -4.77 -7.12
C LEU A 35 0.23 -5.55 -6.19
N ALA A 36 -0.29 -6.09 -5.08
CA ALA A 36 0.56 -6.60 -4.01
C ALA A 36 -0.04 -7.79 -3.26
N ASP A 37 0.80 -8.80 -3.04
CA ASP A 37 0.52 -9.81 -2.02
C ASP A 37 0.55 -9.20 -0.63
N LYS A 38 -0.32 -9.70 0.26
CA LYS A 38 -0.37 -9.32 1.69
C LYS A 38 0.99 -9.40 2.39
N ARG A 39 1.90 -10.27 1.93
CA ARG A 39 3.27 -10.35 2.46
C ARG A 39 4.09 -9.12 2.14
N GLN A 40 3.99 -8.59 0.91
CA GLN A 40 4.77 -7.42 0.49
C GLN A 40 4.29 -6.15 1.21
N LEU A 41 2.99 -6.02 1.41
CA LEU A 41 2.38 -4.96 2.22
C LEU A 41 2.87 -5.01 3.67
N ARG A 42 2.92 -6.22 4.25
CA ARG A 42 3.35 -6.42 5.64
C ARG A 42 4.82 -6.09 5.82
N THR A 43 5.68 -6.55 4.92
CA THR A 43 7.10 -6.19 4.94
C THR A 43 7.31 -4.69 4.80
N GLY A 44 6.57 -4.02 3.90
CA GLY A 44 6.63 -2.55 3.78
C GLY A 44 6.27 -1.84 5.10
N LEU A 45 5.17 -2.24 5.74
CA LEU A 45 4.79 -1.67 7.03
C LEU A 45 5.82 -1.97 8.15
N GLU A 46 6.34 -3.20 8.21
CA GLU A 46 7.33 -3.62 9.22
C GLU A 46 8.68 -2.89 9.03
N ASP A 47 9.08 -2.62 7.78
CA ASP A 47 10.28 -1.85 7.43
C ASP A 47 10.08 -0.33 7.60
N GLY A 48 8.86 0.12 7.88
CA GLY A 48 8.52 1.54 7.99
C GLY A 48 8.45 2.26 6.63
N GLU A 49 8.33 1.51 5.53
CA GLU A 49 8.13 2.01 4.17
C GLU A 49 6.75 2.68 4.07
N SER A 50 6.70 3.93 3.61
CA SER A 50 5.44 4.66 3.44
C SER A 50 4.58 4.01 2.35
N PRO A 51 3.23 4.12 2.40
CA PRO A 51 2.34 3.59 1.36
C PRO A 51 2.75 3.97 -0.05
N ARG A 52 3.18 5.22 -0.24
CA ARG A 52 3.67 5.75 -1.52
C ARG A 52 4.96 5.08 -1.99
N GLU A 53 5.93 4.89 -1.10
CA GLU A 53 7.21 4.25 -1.42
C GLU A 53 6.97 2.81 -1.86
N LEU A 54 6.08 2.10 -1.17
CA LEU A 54 5.66 0.76 -1.55
C LEU A 54 5.01 0.75 -2.94
N VAL A 55 4.05 1.63 -3.22
CA VAL A 55 3.39 1.73 -4.53
C VAL A 55 4.37 2.06 -5.65
N GLU A 56 5.31 2.99 -5.43
CA GLU A 56 6.34 3.32 -6.42
C GLU A 56 7.30 2.15 -6.66
N ARG A 57 7.74 1.47 -5.60
CA ARG A 57 8.58 0.27 -5.71
C ARG A 57 7.88 -0.87 -6.43
N LEU A 58 6.60 -1.11 -6.13
CA LEU A 58 5.77 -2.10 -6.84
C LEU A 58 5.59 -1.71 -8.31
N GLY A 59 5.35 -0.42 -8.58
CA GLY A 59 5.32 0.14 -9.92
C GLY A 59 6.55 -0.21 -10.75
N VAL A 60 7.75 0.05 -10.21
CA VAL A 60 9.02 -0.29 -10.87
C VAL A 60 9.21 -1.80 -10.99
N LYS A 61 8.90 -2.56 -9.93
CA LYS A 61 9.09 -4.02 -9.90
C LYS A 61 8.24 -4.75 -10.94
N TYR A 62 7.01 -4.31 -11.16
CA TYR A 62 6.05 -4.92 -12.08
C TYR A 62 5.97 -4.20 -13.43
N ASP A 63 6.84 -3.21 -13.67
CA ASP A 63 6.85 -2.38 -14.88
C ASP A 63 5.47 -1.79 -15.22
N LEU A 64 4.82 -1.24 -14.18
CA LEU A 64 3.46 -0.73 -14.28
C LEU A 64 3.45 0.65 -14.93
N ILE A 65 2.56 0.80 -15.91
CA ILE A 65 2.34 2.08 -16.58
C ILE A 65 1.58 2.99 -15.63
N ARG A 66 2.22 4.09 -15.22
CA ARG A 66 1.53 5.14 -14.47
C ARG A 66 0.43 5.71 -15.36
N LEU A 67 -0.79 5.73 -14.83
CA LEU A 67 -1.82 6.58 -15.34
C LEU A 67 -1.34 8.01 -15.10
N ASP A 68 -0.84 8.64 -16.15
CA ASP A 68 -0.40 10.03 -16.15
C ASP A 68 -1.63 10.90 -15.83
N THR A 69 -1.93 11.07 -14.56
CA THR A 69 -2.97 11.96 -14.08
C THR A 69 -2.37 13.35 -14.03
N HIS A 70 -2.26 13.96 -15.21
CA HIS A 70 -2.26 15.41 -15.37
C HIS A 70 -3.54 15.98 -14.76
N PHE A 71 -3.59 16.13 -13.44
CA PHE A 71 -4.45 17.13 -12.81
C PHE A 71 -3.65 18.44 -12.76
N TRP A 72 -4.06 19.35 -13.64
CA TRP A 72 -3.65 20.75 -13.68
C TRP A 72 -3.94 21.46 -12.36
#